data_AF-A0A968XUT1-F1
#
_entry.id   AF-A0A968XUT1-F1
#
_cell.length_a   1.000
_cell.length_b   1.000
_cell.length_c   1.000
_cell.angle_alpha   90.00
_cell.angle_beta   90.00
_cell.angle_gamma   90.00
#
_symmetry.space_group_name_H-M   'P 1'
#
loop_
_entity.id
_entity.type
_entity.pdbx_description
1 polymer ?
#
loop_
_entity_poly.entity_id
_entity_poly.type
_entity_poly.pdbx_seq_one_letter_code
_entity_poly.pdbx_strand_id
1 'polypeptide(L)' 'MIRQFIHNVFSDETARKALYDEQARVLPAQRVGTSEDIAESILYLLTNRYTTGSTLFPDGGYSLR' A
#
# COMPACT_ATOMS: atom_id res chain seq x y z
N MET A 1 0.09 16.10 -17.15
CA MET A 1 -1.14 15.28 -17.05
C MET A 1 -1.28 14.56 -15.72
N ILE A 2 -0.27 13.82 -15.24
CA ILE A 2 -0.35 13.02 -14.00
C ILE A 2 -0.72 13.87 -12.75
N ARG A 3 -0.21 15.09 -12.62
CA ARG A 3 -0.51 15.99 -11.49
C ARG A 3 -1.99 16.37 -11.35
N GLN A 4 -2.69 16.57 -12.47
CA GLN A 4 -4.12 16.93 -12.46
C GLN A 4 -5.00 15.72 -12.11
N PHE A 5 -4.59 14.53 -12.55
CA PHE A 5 -5.27 13.27 -12.24
C PHE A 5 -5.21 12.97 -10.74
N ILE A 6 -4.02 13.07 -10.13
CA ILE A 6 -3.84 12.86 -8.69
C ILE A 6 -4.68 13.85 -7.86
N HIS A 7 -4.70 15.13 -8.24
CA HIS A 7 -5.50 16.14 -7.53
C HIS A 7 -7.00 15.84 -7.59
N ASN A 8 -7.55 15.46 -8.75
CA ASN A 8 -8.97 15.16 -8.90
C ASN A 8 -9.41 13.91 -8.14
N VAL A 9 -8.58 12.87 -8.12
CA VAL A 9 -8.91 11.60 -7.43
C VAL A 9 -8.98 11.77 -5.92
N PHE A 10 -8.13 12.61 -5.32
CA PHE A 10 -8.16 12.83 -3.88
C PHE A 10 -9.25 13.80 -3.41
N SER A 11 -9.78 14.66 -4.29
CA SER A 11 -10.88 15.57 -3.97
C SER A 11 -12.28 14.97 -4.15
N ASP A 12 -12.40 13.89 -4.94
CA ASP A 12 -13.67 13.19 -5.18
C ASP A 12 -13.69 11.82 -4.48
N GLU A 13 -14.59 11.67 -3.52
CA GLU A 13 -14.79 10.44 -2.75
C GLU A 13 -15.09 9.22 -3.63
N THR A 14 -15.89 9.42 -4.69
CA THR A 14 -16.33 8.32 -5.56
C THR A 14 -15.17 7.80 -6.39
N ALA A 15 -14.40 8.71 -7.00
CA ALA A 15 -13.17 8.36 -7.72
C ALA A 15 -12.13 7.69 -6.80
N ARG A 16 -11.98 8.18 -5.56
CA ARG A 16 -11.07 7.59 -4.58
C ARG A 16 -11.48 6.16 -4.21
N LYS A 17 -12.75 5.93 -3.93
CA LYS A 17 -13.26 4.59 -3.62
C LYS A 17 -13.07 3.63 -4.79
N ALA A 18 -13.41 4.05 -6.01
CA ALA A 18 -13.23 3.23 -7.21
C ALA A 18 -11.76 2.83 -7.41
N LEU A 19 -10.81 3.75 -7.14
CA LEU A 19 -9.39 3.44 -7.20
C LEU A 19 -8.98 2.39 -6.15
N TYR A 20 -9.47 2.51 -4.92
CA TYR A 20 -9.18 1.52 -3.86
C TYR A 20 -9.79 0.16 -4.16
N ASP A 21 -11.03 0.11 -4.66
CA ASP A 21 -11.70 -1.13 -5.04
C ASP A 21 -10.92 -1.84 -6.17
N GLU A 22 -10.46 -1.08 -7.17
CA GLU A 22 -9.63 -1.59 -8.26
C GLU A 22 -8.30 -2.15 -7.75
N GLN A 23 -7.60 -1.39 -6.89
CA GLN A 23 -6.35 -1.82 -6.28
C GLN A 23 -6.52 -3.10 -5.44
N ALA A 24 -7.56 -3.16 -4.61
CA ALA A 24 -7.89 -4.34 -3.83
C ALA A 24 -8.11 -5.56 -4.74
N ARG A 25 -8.90 -5.41 -5.81
CA ARG A 25 -9.19 -6.51 -6.75
C ARG A 25 -7.92 -7.06 -7.39
N VAL A 26 -6.99 -6.17 -7.75
CA VAL A 26 -5.75 -6.63 -8.33
C VAL A 26 -4.93 -7.33 -7.24
N LEU A 27 -4.50 -6.67 -6.16
CA LEU A 27 -3.47 -7.13 -5.17
C LEU A 27 -3.62 -8.61 -4.74
N PRO A 28 -2.52 -9.39 -4.59
CA PRO A 28 -2.64 -10.76 -4.10
C PRO A 28 -3.32 -10.86 -2.72
N ALA A 29 -3.09 -9.88 -1.85
CA ALA A 29 -3.77 -9.77 -0.55
C ALA A 29 -5.26 -9.41 -0.64
N GLN A 30 -5.78 -9.07 -1.82
CA GLN A 30 -7.19 -8.74 -2.10
C GLN A 30 -7.77 -7.60 -1.26
N ARG A 31 -6.90 -6.69 -0.79
CA ARG A 31 -7.27 -5.51 -0.02
C ARG A 31 -6.23 -4.40 -0.19
N VAL A 32 -6.64 -3.16 0.04
CA VAL A 32 -5.71 -2.04 0.19
C VAL A 32 -5.06 -2.11 1.58
N GLY A 33 -3.77 -1.78 1.65
CA GLY A 33 -3.04 -1.67 2.92
C GLY A 33 -3.51 -0.47 3.75
N THR A 34 -3.47 -0.60 5.06
CA THR A 34 -3.77 0.48 6.00
C THR A 34 -2.48 1.05 6.61
N SER A 35 -2.60 2.15 7.36
CA SER A 35 -1.47 2.69 8.14
C SER A 35 -0.91 1.69 9.13
N GLU A 36 -1.76 0.82 9.68
CA GLU A 36 -1.39 -0.17 10.69
C GLU A 36 -0.49 -1.25 10.09
N ASP A 37 -0.74 -1.69 8.85
CA ASP A 37 0.15 -2.65 8.15
C ASP A 37 1.59 -2.12 8.03
N ILE A 38 1.73 -0.81 7.79
CA ILE A 38 3.04 -0.15 7.71
C ILE A 38 3.67 -0.02 9.10
N ALA A 39 2.88 0.34 10.11
CA ALA A 39 3.35 0.45 11.48
C ALA A 39 3.88 -0.89 12.02
N GLU A 40 3.17 -1.99 11.76
CA GLU A 40 3.61 -3.35 12.11
C GLU A 40 4.91 -3.73 11.41
N SER A 41 5.05 -3.37 10.13
CA SER A 41 6.27 -3.61 9.35
C SER A 41 7.48 -2.86 9.90
N ILE A 42 7.28 -1.60 10.31
CA ILE A 42 8.31 -0.81 10.98
C ILE A 42 8.67 -1.44 12.33
N LEU A 43 7.66 -1.85 13.12
CA LEU A 43 7.89 -2.48 14.42
C LEU A 43 8.69 -3.78 14.27
N TYR A 44 8.39 -4.60 13.26
CA TYR A 44 9.18 -5.79 12.94
C TYR A 44 10.64 -5.43 12.66
N LEU A 45 10.91 -4.43 11.80
CA LEU A 45 12.27 -4.01 11.47
C LEU A 45 13.03 -3.44 12.67
N LEU A 46 12.35 -2.74 13.58
CA LEU A 46 12.96 -2.19 14.79
C LEU A 46 13.28 -3.26 15.85
N THR A 47 12.49 -4.33 15.91
CA THR A 47 12.55 -5.30 17.02
C THR A 47 13.26 -6.61 16.67
N ASN A 48 13.31 -6.98 15.39
CA ASN A 48 13.96 -8.20 14.96
C ASN A 48 15.48 -8.05 14.88
N ARG A 49 16.20 -8.63 15.85
CA ARG A 49 17.67 -8.56 15.94
C ARG A 49 18.43 -9.42 14.92
N TYR A 50 17.74 -10.19 14.10
CA TYR A 50 18.36 -11.06 13.10
C TYR A 50 18.12 -10.60 11.65
N THR A 51 17.30 -9.56 11.44
CA THR A 51 17.08 -8.96 10.13
C THR A 51 18.06 -7.80 9.92
N THR A 52 18.88 -7.87 8.87
CA THR A 52 19.80 -6.80 8.47
C THR A 52 20.02 -6.80 6.96
N GLY A 53 20.37 -5.65 6.38
CA GLY A 53 20.70 -5.52 4.95
C GLY A 53 19.55 -5.83 3.97
N SER A 54 18.33 -6.02 4.48
CA SER A 54 17.17 -6.44 3.70
C SER A 54 16.15 -5.31 3.54
N THR A 55 15.45 -5.30 2.41
CA THR A 55 14.29 -4.43 2.19
C THR A 55 13.01 -5.23 2.38
N LEU A 56 12.10 -4.75 3.24
CA LEU A 56 10.77 -5.32 3.45
C LEU A 56 9.75 -4.58 2.57
N PHE A 57 8.91 -5.33 1.85
CA PHE A 57 7.87 -4.79 0.95
C PHE A 57 6.47 -5.10 1.49
N PRO A 58 5.89 -4.26 2.37
CA PRO A 58 4.53 -4.44 2.88
C PRO A 58 3.49 -3.88 1.89
N ASP A 59 3.46 -4.43 0.68
CA ASP A 59 2.71 -3.88 -0.47
C ASP A 59 1.50 -4.73 -0.87
N GLY A 60 1.07 -5.65 0.00
CA GLY A 60 -0.02 -6.59 -0.28
C GLY A 60 0.27 -7.57 -1.42
N GLY A 61 1.53 -7.70 -1.85
CA GLY A 61 1.97 -8.54 -2.96
C GLY A 61 2.05 -7.80 -4.30
N TYR A 62 2.04 -6.47 -4.31
CA TYR A 62 2.14 -5.68 -5.54
C TYR A 62 3.41 -6.01 -6.35
N SER A 63 4.54 -6.22 -5.67
CA SER A 63 5.82 -6.55 -6.29
C SER A 63 5.87 -7.93 -6.96
N LEU A 64 4.85 -8.77 -6.78
CA LEU A 64 4.77 -10.12 -7.35
C LEU A 64 3.95 -10.20 -8.65
N ARG A 65 3.52 -9.05 -9.18
CA ARG A 65 2.78 -8.95 -10.44
C ARG A 65 3.67 -8.79 -11.66
#